data_AF-A0A1F5TNX1-F1
#
_entry.id   AF-A0A1F5TNX1-F1
#
_cell.length_a   1.000
_cell.length_b   1.000
_cell.length_c   1.000
_cell.angle_alpha   90.00
_cell.angle_beta   90.00
_cell.angle_gamma   90.00
#
_symmetry.space_group_name_H-M   'P 1'
#
loop_
_entity.id
_entity.type
_entity.pdbx_description
1 polymer ?
#
loop_
_entity_poly.entity_id
_entity_poly.type
_entity_poly.pdbx_seq_one_letter_code
_entity_poly.pdbx_strand_id
1 'polypeptide(L)'
;MKDIFKLIKNKKGFTLMELIVSMAIFSASILMATGVFKSAIEGQRSAIAAQNTQESMRYAFEVMSKEIRGAIGTDGGSNCPAPGQPNRTFNVIGGGLNFENSSNECVLYNINGNNELEITRGIDSLPITPDEVKVSNLQFDVIDDAPGAHTVQPRVTIKMEAEIDTPREMYRQKIILQTTISSRSYD
;
A
#
# COMPACT_ATOMS: atom_id res chain seq x y z
N MET A 1 81.57 -29.71 1.01
CA MET A 1 80.31 -29.44 0.28
C MET A 1 79.35 -30.62 0.49
N LYS A 2 78.80 -30.79 1.70
CA LYS A 2 78.12 -32.03 2.12
C LYS A 2 76.79 -31.81 2.86
N ASP A 3 76.16 -30.66 2.70
CA ASP A 3 74.93 -30.32 3.43
C ASP A 3 73.91 -29.57 2.55
N ILE A 4 73.35 -30.22 1.50
CA ILE A 4 72.36 -29.53 0.63
C ILE A 4 70.95 -30.17 0.61
N PHE A 5 70.72 -31.39 1.09
CA PHE A 5 69.34 -31.95 1.10
C PHE A 5 68.97 -32.64 2.41
N LYS A 6 68.77 -31.84 3.46
CA LYS A 6 68.05 -32.31 4.65
C LYS A 6 66.55 -32.20 4.36
N LEU A 7 65.97 -33.28 3.82
CA LEU A 7 64.51 -33.41 3.66
C LEU A 7 63.83 -33.23 5.02
N ILE A 8 63.05 -32.15 5.16
CA ILE A 8 62.27 -31.87 6.35
C ILE A 8 61.18 -32.95 6.46
N LYS A 9 61.41 -33.97 7.31
CA LYS A 9 60.41 -35.00 7.63
C LYS A 9 59.34 -34.41 8.56
N ASN A 10 58.38 -33.68 7.99
CA ASN A 10 57.20 -33.24 8.72
C ASN A 10 56.09 -34.30 8.58
N LYS A 11 55.91 -35.17 9.59
CA LYS A 11 54.84 -36.20 9.62
C LYS A 11 53.45 -35.63 9.99
N LYS A 12 53.14 -34.40 9.59
CA LYS A 12 51.84 -33.76 9.82
C LYS A 12 51.08 -33.73 8.50
N GLY A 13 50.36 -34.82 8.22
CA GLY A 13 49.45 -34.94 7.08
C GLY A 13 48.09 -35.41 7.56
N PHE A 14 47.03 -35.00 6.88
CA PHE A 14 45.67 -35.44 7.19
C PHE A 14 45.45 -36.86 6.67
N THR A 15 44.73 -37.66 7.44
CA THR A 15 44.24 -38.96 7.00
C THR A 15 43.11 -38.79 6.00
N LEU A 16 42.89 -39.79 5.15
CA LEU A 16 41.76 -39.80 4.22
C LEU A 16 40.42 -39.68 4.95
N MET A 17 40.30 -40.33 6.11
CA MET A 17 39.10 -40.27 6.95
C MET A 17 38.85 -38.86 7.50
N GLU A 18 39.88 -38.17 7.99
CA GLU A 18 39.75 -36.77 8.46
C GLU A 18 39.29 -35.84 7.35
N LEU A 19 39.78 -36.03 6.12
CA LEU A 19 39.34 -35.26 4.95
C LEU A 19 37.84 -35.46 4.67
N ILE A 20 37.37 -36.71 4.66
CA ILE A 20 35.96 -37.04 4.39
C ILE A 20 35.05 -36.45 5.48
N VAL A 21 35.40 -36.63 6.75
CA VAL A 21 34.63 -36.10 7.87
C VAL A 21 34.60 -34.57 7.83
N SER A 22 35.74 -33.93 7.57
CA SER A 22 35.84 -32.46 7.48
C SER A 22 34.99 -31.91 6.33
N MET A 23 35.01 -32.56 5.16
CA MET A 23 34.17 -32.18 4.02
C MET A 23 32.68 -32.36 4.30
N ALA A 24 32.29 -33.43 4.99
CA ALA A 24 30.90 -33.66 5.38
C ALA A 24 30.39 -32.57 6.34
N ILE A 25 31.19 -32.22 7.36
CA ILE A 25 30.82 -31.15 8.32
C ILE A 25 30.79 -29.79 7.62
N PHE A 26 31.78 -29.49 6.78
CA PHE A 26 31.86 -28.23 6.06
C PHE A 26 30.68 -28.03 5.09
N SER A 27 30.36 -29.05 4.30
CA SER A 27 29.22 -29.02 3.39
C SER A 27 27.88 -28.88 4.12
N ALA A 28 27.69 -29.62 5.22
CA ALA A 28 26.52 -29.46 6.08
C ALA A 28 26.40 -28.03 6.63
N SER A 29 27.51 -27.44 7.05
CA SER A 29 27.55 -26.07 7.57
C SER A 29 27.18 -25.02 6.52
N ILE A 30 27.66 -25.17 5.27
CA ILE A 30 27.29 -24.29 4.15
C ILE A 30 25.79 -24.36 3.85
N LEU A 31 25.21 -25.56 3.86
CA LEU A 31 23.78 -25.74 3.60
C LEU A 31 22.93 -25.03 4.67
N MET A 32 23.31 -25.16 5.94
CA MET A 32 22.65 -24.44 7.03
C MET A 32 22.74 -22.92 6.84
N ALA A 33 23.94 -22.40 6.56
CA ALA A 33 24.15 -20.97 6.34
C ALA A 33 23.32 -20.43 5.15
N THR A 34 23.25 -21.20 4.07
CA THR A 34 22.46 -20.86 2.88
C THR A 34 20.96 -20.85 3.18
N GLY A 35 20.48 -21.79 3.98
CA GLY A 35 19.08 -21.82 4.44
C GLY A 35 18.69 -20.58 5.23
N VAL A 36 19.55 -20.15 6.17
CA VAL A 36 19.36 -18.91 6.93
C VAL A 36 19.34 -17.70 6.00
N PHE A 37 20.29 -17.62 5.07
CA PHE A 37 20.37 -16.51 4.12
C PHE A 37 19.15 -16.42 3.21
N LYS A 38 18.65 -17.56 2.72
CA LYS A 38 17.40 -17.62 1.94
C LYS A 38 16.22 -17.07 2.75
N SER A 39 16.05 -17.53 3.99
CA SER A 39 14.97 -17.07 4.86
C SER A 39 15.04 -15.56 5.13
N ALA A 40 16.25 -15.02 5.31
CA ALA A 40 16.46 -13.58 5.50
C ALA A 40 16.05 -12.78 4.25
N ILE A 41 16.41 -13.23 3.04
CA ILE A 41 16.00 -12.59 1.78
C ILE A 41 14.49 -12.62 1.61
N GLU A 42 13.84 -13.75 1.92
CA GLU A 42 12.38 -13.89 1.80
C GLU A 42 11.67 -12.92 2.77
N GLY A 43 12.17 -12.81 4.01
CA GLY A 43 11.68 -11.83 4.98
C GLY A 43 11.87 -10.38 4.50
N GLN A 44 13.04 -10.04 3.96
CA GLN A 44 13.31 -8.70 3.43
C GLN A 44 12.37 -8.35 2.28
N ARG A 45 12.12 -9.27 1.34
CA ARG A 45 11.19 -9.05 0.23
C ARG A 45 9.77 -8.81 0.71
N SER A 46 9.30 -9.59 1.68
CA SER A 46 7.98 -9.39 2.28
C SER A 46 7.86 -8.05 2.99
N ALA A 47 8.93 -7.61 3.68
CA ALA A 47 8.95 -6.32 4.36
C ALA A 47 8.91 -5.14 3.38
N ILE A 48 9.69 -5.21 2.29
CA ILE A 48 9.68 -4.19 1.23
C ILE A 48 8.30 -4.10 0.57
N ALA A 49 7.67 -5.24 0.28
CA ALA A 49 6.32 -5.27 -0.29
C ALA A 49 5.30 -4.58 0.63
N ALA A 50 5.30 -4.91 1.93
CA ALA A 50 4.42 -4.28 2.91
C ALA A 50 4.69 -2.77 3.03
N GLN A 51 5.96 -2.36 3.00
CA GLN A 51 6.35 -0.95 3.02
C GLN A 51 5.81 -0.19 1.81
N ASN A 52 6.00 -0.72 0.59
CA ASN A 52 5.53 -0.09 -0.64
C ASN A 52 3.99 0.04 -0.67
N THR A 53 3.26 -1.00 -0.23
CA THR A 53 1.80 -0.92 -0.09
C THR A 53 1.41 0.15 0.93
N GLN A 54 2.09 0.22 2.08
CA GLN A 54 1.79 1.23 3.10
C GLN A 54 2.08 2.66 2.61
N GLU A 55 3.18 2.89 1.91
CA GLU A 55 3.55 4.19 1.34
C GLU A 55 2.53 4.64 0.28
N SER A 56 2.14 3.72 -0.62
CA SER A 56 1.10 3.98 -1.64
C SER A 56 -0.24 4.35 -1.01
N MET A 57 -0.64 3.65 0.05
CA MET A 57 -1.88 3.95 0.77
C MET A 57 -1.81 5.28 1.53
N ARG A 58 -0.67 5.59 2.14
CA ARG A 58 -0.48 6.90 2.81
C ARG A 58 -0.60 8.04 1.80
N TYR A 59 0.02 7.90 0.62
CA TYR A 59 -0.11 8.86 -0.46
C TYR A 59 -1.57 9.02 -0.91
N ALA A 60 -2.26 7.91 -1.16
CA ALA A 60 -3.68 7.92 -1.51
C ALA A 60 -4.54 8.65 -0.46
N PHE A 61 -4.32 8.38 0.84
CA PHE A 61 -5.02 9.09 1.91
C PHE A 61 -4.65 10.56 1.98
N GLU A 62 -3.40 10.94 1.73
CA GLU A 62 -2.99 12.35 1.73
C GLU A 62 -3.72 13.12 0.63
N VAL A 63 -3.76 12.56 -0.58
CA VAL A 63 -4.47 13.13 -1.73
C VAL A 63 -5.97 13.24 -1.43
N MET A 64 -6.62 12.15 -1.01
CA MET A 64 -8.04 12.16 -0.63
C MET A 64 -8.32 13.15 0.50
N SER A 65 -7.50 13.16 1.55
CA SER A 65 -7.67 14.06 2.70
C SER A 65 -7.57 15.52 2.30
N LYS A 66 -6.66 15.86 1.38
CA LYS A 66 -6.50 17.23 0.90
C LYS A 66 -7.75 17.69 0.15
N GLU A 67 -8.27 16.87 -0.75
CA GLU A 67 -9.46 17.20 -1.54
C GLU A 67 -10.72 17.23 -0.65
N ILE A 68 -10.93 16.23 0.21
CA ILE A 68 -12.09 16.16 1.12
C ILE A 68 -12.12 17.34 2.10
N ARG A 69 -10.96 17.78 2.63
CA ARG A 69 -10.90 18.99 3.47
C ARG A 69 -11.28 20.26 2.71
N GLY A 70 -11.05 20.28 1.41
CA GLY A 70 -11.40 21.40 0.53
C GLY A 70 -12.78 21.26 -0.10
N ALA A 71 -13.57 20.24 0.25
CA ALA A 71 -14.90 20.04 -0.30
C ALA A 71 -15.83 21.19 0.10
N ILE A 72 -16.66 21.63 -0.83
CA ILE A 72 -17.64 22.70 -0.61
C ILE A 72 -19.07 22.16 -0.71
N GLY A 73 -19.98 22.73 0.07
CA GLY A 73 -21.42 22.47 -0.11
C GLY A 73 -21.91 23.13 -1.40
N THR A 74 -22.79 22.47 -2.14
CA THR A 74 -23.47 23.05 -3.31
C THR A 74 -24.78 23.72 -2.92
N ASP A 75 -25.19 24.74 -3.66
CA ASP A 75 -26.52 25.37 -3.59
C ASP A 75 -27.62 24.52 -4.26
N GLY A 76 -27.28 23.34 -4.78
CA GLY A 76 -28.19 22.41 -5.45
C GLY A 76 -28.43 22.74 -6.93
N GLY A 77 -27.80 23.79 -7.46
CA GLY A 77 -27.80 24.14 -8.88
C GLY A 77 -26.76 23.37 -9.70
N SER A 78 -25.69 22.87 -9.08
CA SER A 78 -24.67 22.04 -9.74
C SER A 78 -25.05 20.55 -9.73
N ASN A 79 -24.60 19.80 -10.75
CA ASN A 79 -24.83 18.35 -10.86
C ASN A 79 -24.00 17.52 -9.86
N CYS A 80 -23.27 18.17 -8.94
CA CYS A 80 -22.29 17.56 -8.04
C CYS A 80 -22.38 18.21 -6.65
N PRO A 81 -22.29 17.47 -5.53
CA PRO A 81 -22.22 16.01 -5.41
C PRO A 81 -23.51 15.27 -5.80
N ALA A 82 -24.67 15.95 -5.78
CA ALA A 82 -25.98 15.39 -6.12
C ALA A 82 -26.91 16.47 -6.71
N PRO A 83 -27.47 16.28 -7.92
CA PRO A 83 -28.35 17.26 -8.53
C PRO A 83 -29.64 17.42 -7.71
N GLY A 84 -30.08 18.67 -7.49
CA GLY A 84 -31.33 18.99 -6.80
C GLY A 84 -31.32 18.79 -5.28
N GLN A 85 -30.14 18.65 -4.66
CA GLN A 85 -29.98 18.56 -3.21
C GLN A 85 -29.11 19.72 -2.72
N PRO A 86 -29.72 20.85 -2.31
CA PRO A 86 -28.96 21.97 -1.76
C PRO A 86 -28.28 21.57 -0.45
N ASN A 87 -27.17 22.23 -0.14
CA ASN A 87 -26.39 22.13 1.08
C ASN A 87 -25.74 20.77 1.34
N ARG A 88 -25.55 19.97 0.28
CA ARG A 88 -24.85 18.68 0.37
C ARG A 88 -23.38 18.86 -0.03
N THR A 89 -22.46 18.37 0.80
CA THR A 89 -21.02 18.39 0.52
C THR A 89 -20.54 17.09 -0.10
N PHE A 90 -21.06 15.95 0.38
CA PHE A 90 -20.61 14.62 -0.05
C PHE A 90 -21.77 13.74 -0.50
N ASN A 91 -21.55 12.94 -1.54
CA ASN A 91 -22.48 11.90 -1.96
C ASN A 91 -21.73 10.61 -2.29
N VAL A 92 -22.36 9.47 -2.03
CA VAL A 92 -21.80 8.16 -2.36
C VAL A 92 -22.63 7.57 -3.48
N ILE A 93 -22.02 7.36 -4.66
CA ILE A 93 -22.69 6.85 -5.85
C ILE A 93 -21.92 5.61 -6.33
N GLY A 94 -22.60 4.47 -6.45
CA GLY A 94 -21.98 3.24 -6.96
C GLY A 94 -20.80 2.73 -6.12
N GLY A 95 -20.71 3.10 -4.84
CA GLY A 95 -19.59 2.79 -3.96
C GLY A 95 -18.43 3.80 -4.01
N GLY A 96 -18.48 4.79 -4.89
CA GLY A 96 -17.51 5.88 -4.97
C GLY A 96 -17.95 7.14 -4.22
N LEU A 97 -17.00 7.95 -3.78
CA LEU A 97 -17.25 9.23 -3.12
C LEU A 97 -17.20 10.37 -4.14
N ASN A 98 -18.29 11.12 -4.26
CA ASN A 98 -18.45 12.25 -5.16
C ASN A 98 -18.61 13.56 -4.37
N PHE A 99 -17.87 14.61 -4.75
CA PHE A 99 -17.97 15.96 -4.17
C PHE A 99 -17.40 17.04 -5.07
N GLU A 100 -17.75 18.29 -4.78
CA GLU A 100 -17.17 19.46 -5.43
C GLU A 100 -16.00 20.00 -4.58
N ASN A 101 -14.83 20.19 -5.19
CA ASN A 101 -13.66 20.75 -4.50
C ASN A 101 -13.71 22.29 -4.47
N SER A 102 -12.76 22.90 -3.75
CA SER A 102 -12.65 24.37 -3.65
C SER A 102 -12.37 25.11 -4.96
N SER A 103 -12.08 24.38 -6.04
CA SER A 103 -11.86 24.90 -7.40
C SER A 103 -13.11 24.78 -8.27
N ASN A 104 -14.27 24.41 -7.69
CA ASN A 104 -15.52 24.12 -8.41
C ASN A 104 -15.40 22.96 -9.41
N GLU A 105 -14.50 22.01 -9.15
CA GLU A 105 -14.36 20.78 -9.94
C GLU A 105 -15.08 19.64 -9.23
N CYS A 106 -15.85 18.85 -9.98
CA CYS A 106 -16.45 17.62 -9.47
C CYS A 106 -15.41 16.50 -9.45
N VAL A 107 -15.20 15.93 -8.26
CA VAL A 107 -14.22 14.89 -7.98
C VAL A 107 -14.95 13.63 -7.55
N LEU A 108 -14.65 12.52 -8.22
CA LEU A 108 -15.13 11.19 -7.87
C LEU A 108 -13.94 10.29 -7.52
N TYR A 109 -13.96 9.68 -6.34
CA TYR A 109 -13.06 8.60 -5.98
C TYR A 109 -13.76 7.26 -6.09
N ASN A 110 -13.15 6.30 -6.76
CA ASN A 110 -13.67 4.93 -6.88
C ASN A 110 -12.54 3.91 -7.08
N ILE A 111 -12.88 2.62 -7.12
CA ILE A 111 -12.01 1.56 -7.61
C ILE A 111 -12.30 1.31 -9.10
N ASN A 112 -11.27 1.24 -9.92
CA ASN A 112 -11.39 0.93 -11.35
C ASN A 112 -11.49 -0.59 -11.62
N GLY A 113 -11.62 -0.98 -12.89
CA GLY A 113 -11.71 -2.39 -13.29
C GLY A 113 -10.47 -3.26 -12.96
N ASN A 114 -9.32 -2.62 -12.67
CA ASN A 114 -8.05 -3.27 -12.32
C ASN A 114 -7.78 -3.28 -10.82
N ASN A 115 -8.77 -2.97 -9.99
CA ASN A 115 -8.64 -2.84 -8.54
C ASN A 115 -7.66 -1.73 -8.10
N GLU A 116 -7.52 -0.65 -8.85
CA GLU A 116 -6.73 0.51 -8.45
C GLU A 116 -7.66 1.61 -7.93
N LEU A 117 -7.20 2.38 -6.93
CA LEU A 117 -7.92 3.59 -6.52
C LEU A 117 -7.73 4.65 -7.59
N GLU A 118 -8.81 5.15 -8.15
CA GLU A 118 -8.83 6.19 -9.16
C GLU A 118 -9.49 7.48 -8.67
N ILE A 119 -9.08 8.59 -9.29
CA ILE A 119 -9.73 9.88 -9.19
C ILE A 119 -10.22 10.30 -10.57
N THR A 120 -11.50 10.62 -10.65
CA THR A 120 -12.14 11.13 -11.85
C THR A 120 -12.46 12.60 -11.69
N ARG A 121 -12.05 13.41 -12.68
CA ARG A 121 -12.34 14.84 -12.79
C ARG A 121 -12.89 15.12 -14.18
N GLY A 122 -14.18 15.41 -14.27
CA GLY A 122 -14.85 15.56 -15.56
C GLY A 122 -14.83 14.26 -16.37
N ILE A 123 -14.05 14.23 -17.46
CA ILE A 123 -13.91 13.06 -18.35
C ILE A 123 -12.65 12.24 -18.09
N ASP A 124 -11.69 12.77 -17.33
CA ASP A 124 -10.41 12.14 -17.09
C ASP A 124 -10.50 11.30 -15.81
N SER A 125 -10.17 10.00 -15.91
CA SER A 125 -9.94 9.13 -14.75
C SER A 125 -8.48 8.72 -14.70
N LEU A 126 -7.85 8.87 -13.54
CA LEU A 126 -6.44 8.54 -13.33
C LEU A 126 -6.27 7.68 -12.07
N PRO A 127 -5.47 6.60 -12.14
CA PRO A 127 -5.12 5.83 -10.96
C PRO A 127 -4.18 6.65 -10.05
N ILE A 128 -4.43 6.59 -8.75
CA ILE A 128 -3.60 7.21 -7.70
C ILE A 128 -2.67 6.18 -7.07
N THR A 129 -3.09 4.91 -7.06
CA THR A 129 -2.26 3.80 -6.61
C THR A 129 -1.46 3.22 -7.79
N PRO A 130 -0.22 2.74 -7.55
CA PRO A 130 0.53 1.98 -8.56
C PRO A 130 -0.21 0.70 -8.97
N ASP A 131 0.04 0.20 -10.18
CA ASP A 131 -0.56 -1.04 -10.71
C ASP A 131 -0.27 -2.25 -9.81
N GLU A 132 0.91 -2.28 -9.21
CA GLU A 132 1.33 -3.34 -8.27
C GLU A 132 0.52 -3.36 -6.96
N VAL A 133 -0.26 -2.32 -6.65
CA VAL A 133 -1.04 -2.23 -5.42
C VAL A 133 -2.53 -2.31 -5.74
N LYS A 134 -3.15 -3.40 -5.30
CA LYS A 134 -4.58 -3.67 -5.50
C LYS A 134 -5.36 -3.28 -4.25
N VAL A 135 -6.42 -2.51 -4.48
CA VAL A 135 -7.37 -2.02 -3.51
C VAL A 135 -8.65 -2.86 -3.60
N SER A 136 -9.16 -3.23 -2.43
CA SER A 136 -10.42 -3.94 -2.26
C SER A 136 -11.18 -3.37 -1.07
N ASN A 137 -12.47 -3.66 -0.99
CA ASN A 137 -13.34 -3.26 0.12
C ASN A 137 -13.26 -1.75 0.45
N LEU A 138 -13.18 -0.90 -0.59
CA LEU A 138 -13.30 0.55 -0.43
C LEU A 138 -14.72 0.90 -0.02
N GLN A 139 -14.84 1.59 1.11
CA GLN A 139 -16.09 2.05 1.68
C GLN A 139 -15.95 3.49 2.13
N PHE A 140 -16.99 4.27 1.87
CA PHE A 140 -17.12 5.65 2.31
C PHE A 140 -18.37 5.77 3.18
N ASP A 141 -18.17 6.01 4.48
CA ASP A 141 -19.26 6.34 5.40
C ASP A 141 -19.30 7.86 5.57
N VAL A 142 -20.32 8.47 4.97
CA VAL A 142 -20.52 9.92 4.97
C VAL A 142 -21.48 10.30 6.11
N ILE A 143 -21.06 11.26 6.92
CA ILE A 143 -21.94 12.00 7.81
C ILE A 143 -21.99 13.42 7.26
N ASP A 144 -23.14 13.78 6.72
CA ASP A 144 -23.44 15.08 6.12
C ASP A 144 -24.88 15.45 6.50
N ASP A 145 -25.16 16.73 6.61
CA ASP A 145 -26.50 17.18 6.98
C ASP A 145 -27.49 17.00 5.83
N ALA A 146 -28.77 16.84 6.18
CA ALA A 146 -29.84 16.83 5.20
C ALA A 146 -30.02 18.25 4.61
N PRO A 147 -30.47 18.36 3.34
CA PRO A 147 -30.70 19.66 2.70
C PRO A 147 -31.53 20.61 3.59
N GLY A 148 -30.95 21.78 3.94
CA GLY A 148 -31.65 22.87 4.61
C GLY A 148 -31.41 23.07 6.12
N ALA A 149 -30.52 22.31 6.77
CA ALA A 149 -30.10 22.58 8.15
C ALA A 149 -28.59 22.37 8.31
N HIS A 150 -27.87 23.37 8.84
CA HIS A 150 -26.43 23.26 9.13
C HIS A 150 -26.23 23.16 10.65
N THR A 151 -26.12 21.93 11.14
CA THR A 151 -25.87 21.63 12.55
C THR A 151 -24.68 20.70 12.77
N VAL A 152 -24.22 20.01 11.72
CA VAL A 152 -23.13 19.03 11.78
C VAL A 152 -22.08 19.32 10.70
N GLN A 153 -20.81 19.33 11.10
CA GLN A 153 -19.70 19.43 10.16
C GLN A 153 -19.60 18.16 9.29
N PRO A 154 -19.68 18.28 7.94
CA PRO A 154 -19.60 17.15 7.03
C PRO A 154 -18.27 16.41 7.17
N ARG A 155 -18.32 15.09 7.24
CA ARG A 155 -17.13 14.23 7.34
C ARG A 155 -17.33 12.91 6.64
N VAL A 156 -16.22 12.34 6.18
CA VAL A 156 -16.17 11.05 5.50
C VAL A 156 -15.22 10.14 6.25
N THR A 157 -15.71 8.95 6.61
CA THR A 157 -14.85 7.85 7.04
C THR A 157 -14.56 6.97 5.85
N ILE A 158 -13.27 6.87 5.51
CA ILE A 158 -12.78 6.05 4.42
C ILE A 158 -12.22 4.78 5.05
N LYS A 159 -12.66 3.62 4.55
CA LYS A 159 -12.09 2.33 4.89
C LYS A 159 -11.71 1.63 3.59
N MET A 160 -10.50 1.07 3.54
CA MET A 160 -10.04 0.33 2.38
C MET A 160 -9.05 -0.75 2.80
N GLU A 161 -8.95 -1.77 1.97
CA GLU A 161 -7.97 -2.83 2.09
C GLU A 161 -7.05 -2.79 0.88
N ALA A 162 -5.76 -2.98 1.11
CA ALA A 162 -4.77 -2.98 0.05
C ALA A 162 -3.81 -4.17 0.19
N GLU A 163 -3.40 -4.68 -0.95
CA GLU A 163 -2.40 -5.75 -1.06
C GLU A 163 -1.52 -5.53 -2.28
N ILE A 164 -0.36 -6.15 -2.29
CA ILE A 164 0.51 -6.16 -3.47
C ILE A 164 0.08 -7.27 -4.42
N ASP A 165 0.05 -6.97 -5.71
CA ASP A 165 -0.16 -7.97 -6.76
C ASP A 165 1.13 -8.78 -6.94
N THR A 166 1.14 -10.01 -6.44
CA THR A 166 2.32 -10.88 -6.52
C THR A 166 1.90 -12.33 -6.76
N PRO A 167 2.58 -13.06 -7.64
CA PRO A 167 2.26 -14.47 -7.91
C PRO A 167 2.60 -15.40 -6.74
N ARG A 168 3.30 -14.91 -5.71
CA ARG A 168 3.69 -15.69 -4.54
C ARG A 168 2.87 -15.27 -3.34
N GLU A 169 1.86 -16.08 -3.00
CA GLU A 169 0.96 -15.85 -1.85
C GLU A 169 1.70 -15.56 -0.54
N MET A 170 2.90 -16.14 -0.32
CA MET A 170 3.72 -15.85 0.87
C MET A 170 4.12 -14.37 1.04
N TYR A 171 4.08 -13.58 -0.04
CA TYR A 171 4.39 -12.16 -0.04
C TYR A 171 3.14 -11.27 -0.10
N ARG A 172 1.94 -11.86 -0.24
CA ARG A 172 0.69 -11.12 -0.28
C ARG A 172 0.33 -10.69 1.14
N GLN A 173 0.65 -9.45 1.46
CA GLN A 173 0.35 -8.84 2.75
C GLN A 173 -0.87 -7.95 2.59
N LYS A 174 -1.92 -8.25 3.36
CA LYS A 174 -3.15 -7.48 3.38
C LYS A 174 -3.09 -6.42 4.46
N ILE A 175 -3.26 -5.16 4.07
CA ILE A 175 -3.25 -4.00 4.95
C ILE A 175 -4.64 -3.38 4.95
N ILE A 176 -5.22 -3.22 6.14
CA ILE A 176 -6.51 -2.56 6.32
C ILE A 176 -6.26 -1.19 6.92
N LEU A 177 -6.80 -0.15 6.31
CA LEU A 177 -6.65 1.22 6.77
C LEU A 177 -8.00 1.92 6.85
N GLN A 178 -8.14 2.78 7.84
CA GLN A 178 -9.32 3.59 8.04
C GLN A 178 -8.92 4.98 8.54
N THR A 179 -9.58 6.00 7.99
CA THR A 179 -9.41 7.38 8.45
C THR A 179 -10.73 8.14 8.34
N THR A 180 -10.90 9.17 9.16
CA THR A 180 -12.07 10.07 9.10
C THR A 180 -11.58 11.48 8.86
N ILE A 181 -12.13 12.13 7.83
CA ILE A 181 -11.76 13.48 7.43
C ILE A 181 -13.00 14.35 7.41
N SER A 182 -12.95 15.51 8.05
CA SER A 182 -13.99 16.54 7.99
C SER A 182 -13.67 17.58 6.92
N SER A 183 -14.71 18.10 6.27
CA SER A 183 -14.61 19.26 5.41
C SER A 183 -14.30 20.53 6.23
N ARG A 184 -13.59 21.50 5.63
CA ARG A 184 -13.40 22.84 6.20
C ARG A 184 -14.52 23.80 5.90
N SER A 185 -15.31 23.56 4.85
CA SER A 185 -16.42 24.43 4.53
C SER A 185 -17.45 24.37 5.67
N TYR A 186 -17.75 25.56 6.19
CA TYR A 186 -18.83 25.82 7.12
C TYR A 186 -19.67 26.85 6.38
N ASP A 187 -20.81 26.42 5.87
CA ASP A 187 -21.89 27.31 5.45
C ASP A 187 -23.07 27.03 6.38
#